data_AF-A0AAW1IAC4-F1
#
_entry.id   AF-A0AAW1IAC4-F1
#
_cell.length_a   1.000
_cell.length_b   1.000
_cell.length_c   1.000
_cell.angle_alpha   90.00
_cell.angle_beta   90.00
_cell.angle_gamma   90.00
#
_symmetry.space_group_name_H-M   'P 1'
#
loop_
_entity.id
_entity.type
_entity.pdbx_description
1 polymer ?
#
loop_
_entity_poly.entity_id
_entity_poly.type
_entity_poly.pdbx_seq_one_letter_code
_entity_poly.pdbx_strand_id
1 'polypeptide(L)'
;MALLIRSGATNINGRKLDETAMETVHFIKFMDNLFDSVNASTLPAIDIKPLKCTVSSNTQHLKFWHTAKKCLATMYFRDSKGKRTTPPSNKNWTGTLDSIEAIYHYVQSTYGVPFLRTRQLKSGSY
;
A
#
# COMPACT_ATOMS: atom_id res chain seq x y z
N MET A 1 10.17 5.63 -16.95
CA MET A 1 10.14 5.67 -15.47
C MET A 1 9.70 7.06 -15.06
N ALA A 2 8.59 7.20 -14.33
CA ALA A 2 8.14 8.51 -13.84
C ALA A 2 8.85 8.84 -12.52
N LEU A 3 9.39 10.05 -12.40
CA LEU A 3 9.96 10.55 -11.15
C LEU A 3 8.93 11.44 -10.45
N LEU A 4 8.61 11.10 -9.20
CA LEU A 4 7.78 11.91 -8.33
C LEU A 4 8.66 12.92 -7.59
N ILE A 5 8.56 14.19 -7.99
CA ILE A 5 9.18 15.31 -7.30
C ILE A 5 8.12 16.07 -6.52
N ARG A 6 8.52 16.83 -5.49
CA ARG A 6 7.59 17.60 -4.62
C ARG A 6 6.70 18.60 -5.39
N SER A 7 6.99 18.87 -6.67
CA SER A 7 6.27 19.78 -7.57
C SER A 7 5.40 19.08 -8.65
N GLY A 8 5.29 17.75 -8.64
CA GLY A 8 4.50 16.98 -9.61
C GLY A 8 5.24 15.76 -10.16
N ALA A 9 4.65 15.06 -11.13
CA ALA A 9 5.34 13.99 -11.84
C ALA A 9 5.88 14.48 -13.19
N THR A 10 7.13 14.13 -13.46
CA THR A 10 7.79 14.42 -14.74
C THR A 10 8.19 13.12 -15.45
N ASN A 11 8.27 13.19 -16.77
CA ASN A 11 8.88 12.12 -17.55
C ASN A 11 10.42 12.16 -17.41
N ILE A 12 11.11 11.20 -18.03
CA ILE A 12 12.58 11.07 -17.96
C ILE A 12 13.33 12.31 -18.50
N ASN A 13 12.67 13.16 -19.28
CA ASN A 13 13.23 14.38 -19.85
C ASN A 13 12.85 15.63 -19.03
N GLY A 14 12.32 15.46 -17.82
CA GLY A 14 11.91 16.57 -16.95
C GLY A 14 10.63 17.29 -17.38
N ARG A 15 9.90 16.79 -18.38
CA ARG A 15 8.63 17.40 -18.81
C ARG A 15 7.50 17.00 -17.87
N LYS A 16 6.69 17.97 -17.45
CA LYS A 16 5.48 17.75 -16.63
C LYS A 16 4.53 16.81 -17.37
N LEU A 17 3.99 15.83 -16.65
CA LEU A 17 2.97 14.93 -17.18
C LEU A 17 1.61 15.63 -17.31
N ASP A 18 0.80 15.19 -18.27
CA ASP A 18 -0.59 15.64 -18.41
C ASP A 18 -1.47 15.13 -17.25
N GLU A 19 -2.68 15.66 -17.12
CA GLU A 19 -3.59 15.34 -16.01
C GLU A 19 -3.97 13.85 -15.99
N THR A 20 -4.23 13.25 -17.15
CA THR A 20 -4.54 11.82 -17.27
C THR A 20 -3.38 10.94 -16.80
N ALA A 21 -2.13 11.32 -17.13
CA ALA A 21 -0.96 10.62 -16.62
C ALA A 21 -0.77 10.83 -15.11
N MET A 22 -1.18 11.97 -14.55
CA MET A 22 -1.17 12.18 -13.09
C MET A 22 -2.11 11.22 -12.36
N GLU A 23 -3.31 10.94 -12.88
CA GLU A 23 -4.21 9.92 -12.30
C GLU A 23 -3.53 8.55 -12.23
N THR A 24 -2.85 8.16 -13.32
CA THR A 24 -2.09 6.91 -13.38
C THR A 24 -0.95 6.90 -12.36
N VAL A 25 -0.24 8.02 -12.20
CA VAL A 25 0.82 8.16 -11.19
C VAL A 25 0.28 8.00 -9.78
N HIS A 26 -0.88 8.59 -9.46
CA HIS A 26 -1.53 8.43 -8.16
C HIS A 26 -1.91 6.98 -7.90
N PHE A 27 -2.48 6.29 -8.89
CA PHE A 27 -2.81 4.87 -8.77
C PHE A 27 -1.56 4.01 -8.55
N ILE A 28 -0.51 4.19 -9.35
CA ILE A 28 0.74 3.44 -9.20
C ILE A 28 1.35 3.71 -7.83
N LYS A 29 1.38 4.97 -7.37
CA LYS A 29 1.95 5.30 -6.06
C LYS A 29 1.14 4.70 -4.92
N PHE A 30 -0.19 4.66 -5.05
CA PHE A 30 -1.05 3.96 -4.11
C PHE A 30 -0.70 2.47 -4.04
N MET A 31 -0.57 1.79 -5.18
CA MET A 31 -0.23 0.36 -5.22
C MET A 31 1.18 0.07 -4.70
N ASP A 32 2.19 0.91 -5.01
CA ASP A 32 3.56 0.82 -4.46
C ASP A 32 3.54 0.92 -2.93
N ASN A 33 2.83 1.91 -2.39
CA ASN A 33 2.67 2.10 -0.95
C ASN A 33 1.92 0.92 -0.29
N LEU A 34 0.86 0.42 -0.94
CA LEU A 34 0.09 -0.73 -0.46
C LEU A 34 1.00 -1.97 -0.35
N PHE A 35 1.77 -2.24 -1.39
CA PHE A 35 2.67 -3.39 -1.43
C PHE A 35 3.83 -3.27 -0.42
N ASP A 36 4.47 -2.10 -0.34
CA ASP A 36 5.52 -1.84 0.65
C ASP A 36 5.02 -2.11 2.08
N SER A 37 3.79 -1.69 2.39
CA SER A 37 3.18 -1.83 3.74
C SER A 37 2.98 -3.27 4.20
N VAL A 38 2.88 -4.22 3.27
CA VAL A 38 2.67 -5.66 3.57
C VAL A 38 3.90 -6.52 3.29
N ASN A 39 5.01 -5.93 2.83
CA ASN A 39 6.23 -6.66 2.46
C ASN A 39 7.49 -6.00 3.04
N ALA A 40 7.36 -5.40 4.22
CA ALA A 40 8.44 -4.68 4.86
C ALA A 40 9.48 -5.62 5.48
N SER A 41 10.76 -5.24 5.32
CA SER A 41 11.91 -6.04 5.75
C SER A 41 12.88 -5.29 6.67
N THR A 42 12.79 -3.97 6.78
CA THR A 42 13.73 -3.14 7.55
C THR A 42 13.12 -2.68 8.87
N LEU A 43 13.97 -2.48 9.88
CA LEU A 43 13.58 -1.96 11.20
C LEU A 43 13.22 -0.46 11.12
N PRO A 44 14.12 0.46 10.69
CA PRO A 44 13.73 1.85 10.50
C PRO A 44 13.00 2.06 9.17
N ALA A 45 12.06 3.01 9.20
CA ALA A 45 11.55 3.63 7.99
C ALA A 45 12.68 4.41 7.31
N ILE A 46 12.77 4.29 5.98
CA ILE A 46 13.55 5.22 5.17
C ILE A 46 12.59 6.29 4.69
N ASP A 47 12.94 7.58 4.80
CA ASP A 47 12.06 8.72 4.48
C ASP A 47 11.37 8.62 3.11
N ILE A 48 12.03 7.97 2.15
CA ILE A 48 11.55 7.79 0.77
C ILE A 48 10.44 6.72 0.67
N LYS A 49 10.44 5.73 1.56
CA LYS A 49 9.49 4.60 1.59
C LYS A 49 9.04 4.35 3.04
N PRO A 50 8.20 5.23 3.62
CA PRO A 50 7.83 5.18 5.04
C PRO A 50 7.00 3.94 5.43
N LEU A 51 6.39 3.26 4.45
CA LEU A 51 5.64 2.03 4.65
C LEU A 51 6.48 0.77 4.42
N LYS A 52 7.74 0.89 3.99
CA LYS A 52 8.64 -0.25 3.84
C LYS A 52 9.44 -0.48 5.13
N CYS A 53 8.77 -0.53 6.27
CA CYS A 53 9.38 -0.83 7.57
C CYS A 53 8.45 -1.68 8.45
N THR A 54 8.97 -2.20 9.57
CA THR A 54 8.15 -3.02 10.47
C THR A 54 6.91 -2.28 10.96
N VAL A 55 5.79 -2.99 11.04
CA VAL A 55 4.55 -2.45 11.61
C VAL A 55 4.72 -2.26 13.10
N SER A 56 4.49 -1.05 13.59
CA SER A 56 4.40 -0.73 15.02
C SER A 56 3.45 0.44 15.25
N SER A 57 3.12 0.70 16.52
CA SER A 57 2.27 1.83 16.95
C SER A 57 2.78 3.19 16.50
N ASN A 58 4.09 3.31 16.27
CA ASN A 58 4.75 4.56 15.90
C ASN A 58 4.85 4.75 14.38
N THR A 59 4.38 3.77 13.59
CA THR A 59 4.43 3.82 12.13
C THR A 59 3.09 4.15 11.52
N GLN A 60 3.10 4.56 10.24
CA GLN A 60 1.91 5.02 9.54
C GLN A 60 1.00 3.87 9.04
N HIS A 61 1.37 2.60 9.28
CA HIS A 61 0.70 1.43 8.71
C HIS A 61 -0.80 1.39 9.01
N LEU A 62 -1.19 1.45 10.29
CA LEU A 62 -2.61 1.34 10.68
C LEU A 62 -3.47 2.44 10.05
N LYS A 63 -2.98 3.69 10.09
CA LYS A 63 -3.64 4.83 9.46
C LYS A 63 -3.74 4.68 7.94
N PHE A 64 -2.66 4.23 7.31
CA PHE A 64 -2.62 3.99 5.87
C PHE A 64 -3.58 2.87 5.47
N TRP A 65 -3.59 1.73 6.17
CA TRP A 65 -4.48 0.60 5.89
C TRP A 65 -5.95 0.97 6.03
N HIS A 66 -6.32 1.75 7.04
CA HIS A 66 -7.69 2.28 7.14
C HIS A 66 -8.11 3.07 5.89
N THR A 67 -7.20 3.90 5.36
CA THR A 67 -7.46 4.69 4.14
C THR A 67 -7.44 3.81 2.89
N ALA A 68 -6.50 2.86 2.81
CA ALA A 68 -6.35 1.96 1.68
C ALA A 68 -7.56 1.03 1.53
N LYS A 69 -8.11 0.50 2.62
CA LYS A 69 -9.36 -0.30 2.62
C LYS A 69 -10.52 0.46 1.98
N LYS A 70 -10.68 1.75 2.31
CA LYS A 70 -11.70 2.63 1.70
C LYS A 70 -11.46 2.83 0.21
N CYS A 71 -10.20 3.05 -0.20
CA CYS A 71 -9.84 3.21 -1.61
C CYS A 71 -10.09 1.93 -2.42
N LEU A 72 -9.68 0.77 -1.91
CA LEU A 72 -9.92 -0.53 -2.57
C LEU A 72 -11.41 -0.83 -2.74
N ALA A 73 -12.25 -0.44 -1.78
CA ALA A 73 -13.70 -0.62 -1.84
C ALA A 73 -14.37 0.20 -2.96
N THR A 74 -13.76 1.30 -3.41
CA THR A 74 -14.30 2.14 -4.49
C THR A 74 -13.72 1.82 -5.87
N MET A 75 -12.72 0.94 -5.96
CA MET A 75 -12.09 0.57 -7.23
C MET A 75 -12.96 -0.40 -8.05
N TYR A 76 -13.08 -0.12 -9.34
CA TYR A 76 -13.76 -0.97 -10.32
C TYR A 76 -13.19 -0.74 -11.72
N PHE A 77 -13.32 -1.73 -12.60
CA PHE A 77 -13.14 -1.55 -14.04
C PHE A 77 -14.43 -1.07 -14.68
N ARG A 78 -14.32 -0.18 -15.65
CA ARG A 78 -15.44 0.27 -16.47
C ARG A 78 -15.20 -0.16 -17.91
N ASP A 79 -16.14 -0.87 -18.51
CA ASP A 79 -16.06 -1.23 -19.93
C ASP A 79 -16.51 -0.07 -20.84
N SER A 80 -16.37 -0.25 -22.16
CA SER A 80 -16.77 0.75 -23.16
C SER A 80 -18.27 1.05 -23.17
N LYS A 81 -19.09 0.15 -22.61
CA LYS A 81 -20.55 0.32 -22.46
C LYS A 81 -20.93 0.93 -21.10
N GLY A 82 -19.94 1.25 -20.27
CA GLY A 82 -20.12 1.84 -18.95
C GLY A 82 -20.43 0.85 -17.83
N LYS A 83 -20.44 -0.47 -18.10
CA LYS A 83 -20.65 -1.49 -17.08
C LYS A 83 -19.46 -1.51 -16.12
N ARG A 84 -19.76 -1.60 -14.83
CA ARG A 84 -18.75 -1.67 -13.76
C ARG A 84 -18.52 -3.12 -13.34
N THR A 85 -17.25 -3.49 -13.19
CA THR A 85 -16.82 -4.80 -12.67
C THR A 85 -15.77 -4.60 -11.60
N THR A 86 -16.06 -5.01 -10.37
CA THR A 86 -15.09 -4.94 -9.27
C THR A 86 -14.21 -6.19 -9.28
N PRO A 87 -12.88 -6.05 -9.32
CA PRO A 87 -12.01 -7.20 -9.28
C PRO A 87 -12.04 -7.87 -7.89
N PRO A 88 -12.05 -9.21 -7.82
CA PRO A 88 -12.08 -9.93 -6.54
C PRO A 88 -10.84 -9.65 -5.69
N SER A 89 -9.72 -9.27 -6.32
CA SER A 89 -8.48 -8.89 -5.64
C SER A 89 -8.66 -7.71 -4.67
N ASN A 90 -9.60 -6.80 -4.91
CA ASN A 90 -9.86 -5.68 -3.99
C ASN A 90 -10.32 -6.19 -2.62
N LYS A 91 -11.24 -7.16 -2.61
CA LYS A 91 -11.72 -7.80 -1.38
C LYS A 91 -10.59 -8.59 -0.70
N ASN A 92 -9.76 -9.28 -1.47
CA ASN A 92 -8.63 -10.03 -0.94
C ASN A 92 -7.56 -9.12 -0.31
N TRP A 93 -7.34 -7.94 -0.88
CA TRP A 93 -6.48 -6.92 -0.28
C TRP A 93 -7.03 -6.44 1.06
N THR A 94 -8.31 -6.07 1.12
CA THR A 94 -8.94 -5.69 2.39
C THR A 94 -8.80 -6.78 3.46
N GLY A 95 -9.11 -8.04 3.10
CA GLY A 95 -8.94 -9.17 4.02
C GLY A 95 -7.50 -9.39 4.48
N THR A 96 -6.52 -9.20 3.59
CA THR A 96 -5.10 -9.25 3.94
C THR A 96 -4.75 -8.18 4.96
N LEU A 97 -5.17 -6.93 4.74
CA LEU A 97 -4.91 -5.82 5.66
C LEU A 97 -5.53 -6.05 7.03
N ASP A 98 -6.80 -6.48 7.08
CA ASP A 98 -7.49 -6.80 8.33
C ASP A 98 -6.80 -7.94 9.10
N SER A 99 -6.34 -8.97 8.38
CA SER A 99 -5.67 -10.12 8.98
C SER A 99 -4.32 -9.74 9.60
N ILE A 100 -3.52 -8.94 8.89
CA ILE A 100 -2.22 -8.49 9.40
C ILE A 100 -2.41 -7.55 10.60
N GLU A 101 -3.38 -6.63 10.53
CA GLU A 101 -3.76 -5.74 11.63
C GLU A 101 -4.18 -6.54 12.89
N ALA A 102 -5.03 -7.55 12.72
CA ALA A 102 -5.45 -8.43 13.80
C ALA A 102 -4.28 -9.23 14.40
N ILE A 103 -3.40 -9.79 13.55
CA ILE A 103 -2.20 -10.51 14.01
C ILE A 103 -1.32 -9.57 14.85
N TYR A 104 -1.06 -8.34 14.36
CA TYR A 104 -0.25 -7.36 15.08
C TYR A 104 -0.83 -7.06 16.47
N HIS A 105 -2.12 -6.74 16.55
CA HIS A 105 -2.76 -6.45 17.83
C HIS A 105 -2.76 -7.66 18.78
N TYR A 106 -2.99 -8.86 18.27
CA TYR A 106 -2.96 -10.08 19.07
C TYR A 106 -1.56 -10.34 19.65
N VAL A 107 -0.51 -10.32 18.83
CA VAL A 107 0.85 -10.60 19.32
C VAL A 107 1.37 -9.49 20.24
N GLN A 108 0.99 -8.24 19.99
CA GLN A 108 1.36 -7.11 20.84
C GLN A 108 0.68 -7.22 22.21
N SER A 109 -0.63 -7.47 22.25
CA SER A 109 -1.39 -7.57 23.51
C SER A 109 -1.05 -8.82 24.32
N THR A 110 -0.77 -9.95 23.66
CA THR A 110 -0.52 -11.23 24.33
C THR A 110 0.94 -11.39 24.76
N TYR A 111 1.90 -10.93 23.95
CA TYR A 111 3.32 -11.21 24.15
C TYR A 111 4.19 -9.95 24.28
N GLY A 112 3.61 -8.75 24.20
CA GLY A 112 4.37 -7.49 24.27
C GLY A 112 5.30 -7.27 23.07
N VAL A 113 5.05 -7.94 21.93
CA VAL A 113 5.88 -7.80 20.73
C VAL A 113 5.78 -6.36 20.19
N PRO A 114 6.90 -5.61 20.11
CA PRO A 114 6.84 -4.18 19.80
C PRO A 114 6.59 -3.90 18.31
N PHE A 115 6.91 -4.85 17.43
CA PHE A 115 6.79 -4.67 15.99
C PHE A 115 6.56 -5.99 15.24
N LEU A 116 5.97 -5.90 14.05
CA LEU A 116 5.71 -7.04 13.16
C LEU A 116 6.43 -6.87 11.82
N ARG A 117 7.14 -7.91 11.36
CA ARG A 117 7.81 -7.97 10.05
C ARG A 117 6.88 -8.61 9.02
N THR A 118 6.19 -7.81 8.22
CA THR A 118 5.18 -8.28 7.26
C THR A 118 5.76 -9.14 6.14
N ARG A 119 7.04 -8.96 5.75
CA ARG A 119 7.71 -9.85 4.80
C ARG A 119 7.69 -11.35 5.21
N GLN A 120 7.60 -11.66 6.50
CA GLN A 120 7.59 -13.04 7.00
C GLN A 120 6.21 -13.71 6.96
N LEU A 121 5.15 -12.96 6.63
CA LEU A 121 3.77 -13.46 6.62
C LEU A 121 3.34 -14.07 5.28
N LYS A 122 4.15 -13.92 4.24
CA LYS A 122 3.90 -14.52 2.93
C LYS A 122 4.45 -15.94 2.89
N SER A 123 3.76 -16.85 2.21
CA SER A 123 4.31 -18.17 1.89
C SER A 123 5.44 -18.01 0.87
N GLY A 124 6.67 -17.80 1.34
CA GLY A 124 7.85 -17.90 0.51
C GLY A 124 8.24 -19.36 0.38
N SER A 125 8.03 -19.96 -0.80
CA SER A 125 8.84 -21.11 -1.21
C SER A 125 10.28 -20.60 -1.35
N TYR A 126 11.18 -21.16 -0.54
CA TYR A 126 12.63 -20.99 -0.68
C TYR A 126 13.13 -21.69 -1.93
#